data_AF-A0A010S6H8-F1
#
_entry.id   AF-A0A010S6H8-F1
#
_cell.length_a   1.000
_cell.length_b   1.000
_cell.length_c   1.000
_cell.angle_alpha   90.00
_cell.angle_beta   90.00
_cell.angle_gamma   90.00
#
_symmetry.space_group_name_H-M   'P 1'
#
loop_
_entity.id
_entity.type
_entity.pdbx_description
1 polymer ?
#
loop_
_entity_poly.entity_id
_entity_poly.type
_entity_poly.pdbx_seq_one_letter_code
_entity_poly.pdbx_strand_id
1 'polypeptide(L)'
;MKASNVLFAILPAIAHAGEPGGPKDPESLSRGPLPLHQLPECWQGCLQSEDRWFPPDINMISVYDFCLDTGLHVRFWSQHSLATCTNSACTKAEAYVSQDWYFDICHLN
;
A
#
# COMPACT_ATOMS: atom_id res chain seq x y z
N MET A 1 -5.35 -52.36 18.12
CA MET A 1 -4.51 -51.17 18.35
C MET A 1 -5.32 -49.95 17.97
N LYS A 2 -5.48 -48.99 18.89
CA LYS A 2 -6.44 -47.89 18.85
C LYS A 2 -5.80 -46.69 18.14
N ALA A 3 -6.32 -46.28 16.99
CA ALA A 3 -5.81 -45.12 16.26
C ALA A 3 -6.32 -43.85 16.96
N SER A 4 -5.42 -43.11 17.60
CA SER A 4 -5.70 -41.78 18.14
C SER A 4 -5.76 -40.77 17.00
N ASN A 5 -6.95 -40.19 16.78
CA ASN A 5 -7.10 -39.03 15.91
C ASN A 5 -6.43 -37.82 16.56
N VAL A 6 -5.33 -37.34 15.97
CA VAL A 6 -4.73 -36.05 16.32
C VAL A 6 -5.37 -34.99 15.42
N LEU A 7 -6.33 -34.24 15.96
CA LEU A 7 -6.84 -33.02 15.34
C LEU A 7 -5.82 -31.90 15.58
N PHE A 8 -5.01 -31.60 14.56
CA PHE A 8 -4.23 -30.37 14.53
C PHE A 8 -5.19 -29.21 14.27
N ALA A 9 -5.55 -28.49 15.32
CA ALA A 9 -6.20 -27.19 15.19
C ALA A 9 -5.18 -26.19 14.66
N ILE A 10 -5.23 -25.90 13.36
CA ILE A 10 -4.50 -24.78 12.76
C ILE A 10 -5.29 -23.52 13.13
N LEU A 11 -4.89 -22.88 14.23
CA LEU A 11 -5.28 -21.51 14.51
C LEU A 11 -4.64 -20.62 13.44
N PRO A 12 -5.39 -19.82 12.66
CA PRO A 12 -4.78 -18.82 11.81
C PRO A 12 -4.10 -17.80 12.74
N ALA A 13 -2.78 -17.69 12.60
CA ALA A 13 -1.99 -16.66 13.26
C ALA A 13 -2.47 -15.30 12.73
N ILE A 14 -3.28 -14.60 13.52
CA ILE A 14 -3.60 -13.19 13.26
C ILE A 14 -2.41 -12.37 13.75
N ALA A 15 -1.30 -12.44 13.00
CA ALA A 15 -0.17 -11.57 13.20
C ALA A 15 -0.36 -10.33 12.32
N HIS A 16 -1.19 -9.39 12.76
CA HIS A 16 -1.19 -8.02 12.24
C HIS A 16 -0.62 -7.10 13.34
N ALA A 17 0.59 -7.41 13.79
CA ALA A 17 1.40 -6.41 14.47
C ALA A 17 1.98 -5.54 13.35
N GLY A 18 1.36 -4.37 13.13
CA GLY A 18 1.80 -3.40 12.14
C GLY A 18 3.31 -3.16 12.25
N GLU A 19 3.99 -3.15 11.11
CA GLU A 19 5.39 -2.77 11.06
C GLU A 19 5.59 -1.38 11.70
N PRO A 20 6.74 -1.11 12.34
CA PRO A 20 7.05 0.23 12.84
C PRO A 20 7.00 1.24 11.68
N GLY A 21 5.97 2.09 11.66
CA GLY A 21 5.68 3.04 10.57
C GLY A 21 4.37 2.79 9.81
N GLY A 22 3.59 1.77 10.17
CA GLY A 22 2.27 1.50 9.61
C GLY A 22 1.10 2.23 10.33
N PRO A 23 -0.12 2.16 9.78
CA PRO A 23 -1.33 2.78 10.34
C PRO A 23 -1.59 2.36 11.79
N LYS A 24 -1.90 3.33 12.68
CA LYS A 24 -2.18 3.08 14.11
C LYS A 24 -3.49 2.31 14.34
N ASP A 25 -4.48 2.51 13.46
CA ASP A 25 -5.75 1.79 13.44
C ASP A 25 -6.05 1.28 12.02
N PRO A 26 -5.52 0.10 11.66
CA PRO A 26 -5.72 -0.52 10.35
C PRO A 26 -7.18 -0.68 9.92
N GLU A 27 -8.09 -0.92 10.87
CA GLU A 27 -9.50 -1.17 10.58
C GLU A 27 -10.27 0.11 10.20
N SER A 28 -9.71 1.29 10.54
CA SER A 28 -10.26 2.59 10.16
C SER A 28 -9.98 2.97 8.69
N LEU A 29 -9.09 2.25 8.01
CA LEU A 29 -8.70 2.57 6.63
C LEU A 29 -9.83 2.26 5.65
N SER A 30 -9.97 3.12 4.65
CA SER A 30 -10.97 2.93 3.59
C SER A 30 -10.71 1.63 2.80
N ARG A 31 -11.79 0.89 2.53
CA ARG A 31 -11.79 -0.23 1.58
C ARG A 31 -12.07 0.21 0.14
N GLY A 32 -12.30 1.51 -0.05
CA GLY A 32 -12.47 2.13 -1.36
C GLY A 32 -11.14 2.34 -2.10
N PRO A 33 -11.21 2.74 -3.38
CA PRO A 33 -10.04 2.93 -4.22
C PRO A 33 -9.15 4.07 -3.72
N LEU A 34 -7.89 4.04 -4.12
CA LEU A 34 -6.96 5.15 -3.88
C LEU A 34 -7.48 6.45 -4.49
N PRO A 35 -7.49 7.58 -3.75
CA PRO A 35 -7.92 8.86 -4.28
C PRO A 35 -6.82 9.52 -5.12
N LEU A 36 -6.41 8.86 -6.22
CA LEU A 36 -5.27 9.27 -7.05
C LEU A 36 -5.40 10.69 -7.61
N HIS A 37 -6.62 11.17 -7.82
CA HIS A 37 -6.91 12.54 -8.28
C HIS A 37 -6.43 13.63 -7.32
N GLN A 38 -6.12 13.29 -6.07
CA GLN A 38 -5.60 14.22 -5.05
C GLN A 38 -4.07 14.37 -5.13
N LEU A 39 -3.38 13.46 -5.83
CA LEU A 39 -1.94 13.55 -6.05
C LEU A 39 -1.61 14.60 -7.13
N PRO A 40 -0.40 15.16 -7.13
CA PRO A 40 0.11 15.95 -8.25
C PRO A 40 0.06 15.17 -9.57
N GLU A 41 -0.16 15.86 -10.70
CA GLU A 41 -0.29 15.21 -12.01
C GLU A 41 0.96 14.37 -12.38
N CYS A 42 2.16 14.82 -11.99
CA CYS A 42 3.38 14.07 -12.22
C CYS A 42 3.38 12.69 -11.51
N TRP A 43 2.80 12.61 -10.31
CA TRP A 43 2.66 11.37 -9.55
C TRP A 43 1.57 10.47 -10.14
N GLN A 44 0.45 11.05 -10.55
CA GLN A 44 -0.60 10.34 -11.26
C GLN A 44 -0.05 9.69 -12.54
N GLY A 45 0.71 10.44 -13.34
CA GLY A 45 1.35 9.94 -14.54
C GLY A 45 2.31 8.78 -14.27
N CYS A 46 3.16 8.91 -13.25
CA CYS A 46 4.08 7.84 -12.85
C CYS A 46 3.36 6.57 -12.42
N LEU A 47 2.35 6.68 -11.57
CA LEU A 47 1.52 5.55 -11.12
C LEU A 47 0.88 4.82 -12.29
N GLN A 48 0.26 5.55 -13.22
CA GLN A 48 -0.38 4.94 -14.39
C GLN A 48 0.64 4.33 -15.37
N SER A 49 1.84 4.90 -15.49
CA SER A 49 2.88 4.37 -16.40
C SER A 49 3.51 3.07 -15.91
N GLU A 50 3.58 2.88 -14.58
CA GLU A 50 4.20 1.72 -13.95
C GLU A 50 3.22 0.56 -13.74
N ASP A 51 1.93 0.80 -13.94
CA ASP A 51 0.84 -0.15 -13.73
C ASP A 51 1.02 -1.49 -14.43
N ARG A 52 1.43 -1.45 -15.69
CA ARG A 52 1.68 -2.66 -16.49
C ARG A 52 2.80 -3.55 -15.95
N TRP A 53 3.72 -3.00 -15.15
CA TRP A 53 4.90 -3.72 -14.69
C TRP A 53 4.65 -4.48 -13.40
N PHE A 54 3.61 -4.12 -12.65
CA PHE A 54 3.44 -4.57 -11.29
C PHE A 54 1.95 -4.76 -10.96
N PRO A 55 1.33 -5.87 -11.39
CA PRO A 55 -0.04 -6.17 -10.97
C PRO A 55 -0.17 -6.23 -9.44
N PRO A 56 -1.35 -5.90 -8.87
CA PRO A 56 -2.61 -5.54 -9.54
C PRO A 56 -2.67 -4.09 -10.03
N ASP A 57 -3.68 -3.77 -10.86
CA ASP A 57 -3.97 -2.41 -11.36
C ASP A 57 -4.14 -1.44 -10.18
N ILE A 58 -3.39 -0.34 -10.17
CA ILE A 58 -3.40 0.68 -9.11
C ILE A 58 -4.79 1.26 -8.85
N ASN A 59 -5.62 1.34 -9.89
CA ASN A 59 -6.98 1.85 -9.78
C ASN A 59 -7.92 0.86 -9.06
N MET A 60 -7.49 -0.40 -8.89
CA MET A 60 -8.20 -1.44 -8.16
C MET A 60 -7.67 -1.63 -6.74
N ILE A 61 -6.56 -0.98 -6.36
CA ILE A 61 -5.98 -1.10 -5.02
C ILE A 61 -6.79 -0.25 -4.04
N SER A 62 -7.16 -0.87 -2.92
CA SER A 62 -7.85 -0.16 -1.84
C SER A 62 -6.85 0.62 -0.98
N VAL A 63 -7.30 1.68 -0.31
CA VAL A 63 -6.47 2.42 0.66
C VAL A 63 -5.93 1.47 1.74
N TYR A 64 -6.76 0.56 2.25
CA TYR A 64 -6.34 -0.45 3.23
C TYR A 64 -5.18 -1.31 2.74
N ASP A 65 -5.29 -1.90 1.55
CA ASP A 65 -4.25 -2.79 1.02
C ASP A 65 -2.97 -2.01 0.70
N PHE A 66 -3.12 -0.77 0.24
CA PHE A 66 -2.02 0.11 -0.04
C PHE A 66 -1.24 0.52 1.22
N CYS A 67 -1.95 0.89 2.29
CA CYS A 67 -1.36 1.41 3.51
C CYS A 67 -0.84 0.33 4.46
N LEU A 68 -1.43 -0.88 4.44
CA LEU A 68 -0.91 -2.01 5.20
C LEU A 68 0.16 -2.80 4.48
N ASP A 69 0.33 -2.55 3.18
CA ASP A 69 1.29 -3.28 2.35
C ASP A 69 1.08 -4.79 2.47
N THR A 70 -0.19 -5.22 2.53
CA THR A 70 -0.60 -6.64 2.73
C THR A 70 -0.27 -7.53 1.53
N GLY A 71 0.40 -6.99 0.51
CA GLY A 71 1.05 -7.74 -0.55
C GLY A 71 2.35 -7.06 -0.96
N LEU A 72 3.35 -7.86 -1.35
CA LEU A 72 4.68 -7.44 -1.83
C LEU A 72 4.70 -6.43 -3.00
N HIS A 73 3.53 -6.00 -3.48
CA HIS A 73 3.37 -5.24 -4.71
C HIS A 73 3.41 -3.73 -4.46
N VAL A 74 2.72 -3.21 -3.44
CA VAL A 74 2.50 -1.76 -3.32
C VAL A 74 3.72 -1.01 -2.82
N ARG A 75 4.40 -1.51 -1.79
CA ARG A 75 5.68 -0.91 -1.35
C ARG A 75 6.77 -1.04 -2.40
N PHE A 76 6.73 -2.07 -3.24
CA PHE A 76 7.69 -2.21 -4.32
C PHE A 76 7.46 -1.16 -5.42
N TRP A 77 6.20 -0.88 -5.77
CA TRP A 77 5.86 0.27 -6.62
C TRP A 77 6.41 1.55 -6.02
N SER A 78 6.08 1.85 -4.76
CA SER A 78 6.40 3.14 -4.15
C SER A 78 7.90 3.34 -3.96
N GLN A 79 8.62 2.31 -3.51
CA GLN A 79 10.02 2.43 -3.17
C GLN A 79 10.96 2.37 -4.36
N HIS A 80 10.60 1.64 -5.43
CA HIS A 80 11.53 1.44 -6.55
C HIS A 80 11.09 2.16 -7.82
N SER A 81 9.89 1.85 -8.31
CA SER A 81 9.45 2.27 -9.64
C SER A 81 8.92 3.70 -9.64
N LEU A 82 8.09 4.05 -8.65
CA LEU A 82 7.59 5.40 -8.48
C LEU A 82 8.70 6.36 -8.07
N ALA A 83 9.57 5.99 -7.13
CA ALA A 83 10.71 6.83 -6.74
C ALA A 83 11.60 7.18 -7.95
N THR A 84 11.81 6.23 -8.87
CA THR A 84 12.60 6.48 -10.08
C THR A 84 11.89 7.39 -11.07
N CYS A 85 10.61 7.13 -11.37
CA CYS A 85 9.83 7.97 -12.28
C CYS A 85 9.65 9.39 -11.71
N THR A 86 9.18 9.50 -10.47
CA THR A 86 8.86 10.78 -9.82
C THR A 86 10.09 11.65 -9.63
N ASN A 87 11.28 11.07 -9.38
CA ASN A 87 12.52 11.85 -9.30
C ASN A 87 12.87 12.59 -10.62
N SER A 88 12.41 12.08 -11.76
CA SER A 88 12.61 12.72 -13.07
C SER A 88 11.44 13.60 -13.50
N ALA A 89 10.21 13.27 -13.08
CA ALA A 89 8.98 13.90 -13.54
C ALA A 89 8.41 14.96 -12.59
N CYS A 90 8.76 14.90 -11.29
CA CYS A 90 8.18 15.73 -10.25
C CYS A 90 9.20 16.71 -9.66
N THR A 91 8.71 17.88 -9.27
CA THR A 91 9.47 18.83 -8.45
C THR A 91 9.54 18.38 -7.00
N LYS A 92 10.49 18.96 -6.25
CA LYS A 92 10.60 18.75 -4.81
C LYS A 92 9.32 19.14 -4.04
N ALA A 93 8.60 20.17 -4.50
CA ALA A 93 7.36 20.61 -3.87
C ALA A 93 6.25 19.56 -4.04
N GLU A 94 6.10 18.99 -5.23
CA GLU A 94 5.13 17.93 -5.51
C GLU A 94 5.45 16.64 -4.75
N ALA A 95 6.74 16.35 -4.52
CA ALA A 95 7.15 15.24 -3.66
C ALA A 95 6.65 15.41 -2.21
N TYR A 96 6.70 16.63 -1.66
CA TYR A 96 6.15 16.89 -0.31
C TYR A 96 4.63 16.76 -0.27
N VAL A 97 3.91 17.31 -1.26
CA VAL A 97 2.45 17.15 -1.36
C VAL A 97 2.05 15.68 -1.39
N SER A 98 2.83 14.85 -2.10
CA SER A 98 2.56 13.41 -2.20
C SER A 98 2.90 12.64 -0.93
N GLN A 99 3.91 13.10 -0.18
CA GLN A 99 4.23 12.59 1.15
C GLN A 99 3.12 12.91 2.15
N ASP A 100 2.62 14.15 2.16
CA ASP A 100 1.51 14.56 3.03
C ASP A 100 0.25 13.76 2.70
N TRP A 101 -0.06 13.61 1.41
CA TRP A 101 -1.16 12.75 0.95
C TRP A 101 -1.04 11.31 1.48
N TYR A 102 0.16 10.71 1.40
CA TYR A 102 0.41 9.36 1.91
C TYR A 102 0.15 9.26 3.42
N PHE A 103 0.64 10.23 4.20
CA PHE A 103 0.41 10.24 5.64
C PHE A 103 -1.05 10.42 6.01
N ASP A 104 -1.78 11.24 5.25
CA ASP A 104 -3.20 11.49 5.47
C ASP A 104 -4.04 10.25 5.17
N ILE A 105 -3.89 9.62 3.99
CA ILE A 105 -4.74 8.47 3.63
C ILE A 105 -4.43 7.22 4.47
N CYS A 106 -3.19 7.10 4.97
CA CYS A 106 -2.75 5.98 5.78
C CYS A 106 -2.81 6.24 7.29
N HIS A 107 -3.33 7.40 7.72
CA HIS A 107 -3.44 7.77 9.14
C HIS A 107 -2.11 7.60 9.90
N LEU A 108 -1.00 8.05 9.30
CA LEU A 108 0.36 7.87 9.85
C LEU A 108 0.80 8.99 10.80
N ASN A 109 -0.11 9.91 11.12
CA ASN A 109 0.07 11.03 12.05
C ASN A 109 -0.16 10.61 13.51
#